data_AF-K1SS83-F1
#
_entry.id   AF-K1SS83-F1
#
_cell.length_a   1.000
_cell.length_b   1.000
_cell.length_c   1.000
_cell.angle_alpha   90.00
_cell.angle_beta   90.00
_cell.angle_gamma   90.00
#
_symmetry.space_group_name_H-M   'P 1'
#
loop_
_entity.id
_entity.type
_entity.pdbx_description
1 polymer ?
#
loop_
_entity_poly.entity_id
_entity_poly.type
_entity_poly.pdbx_seq_one_letter_code
_entity_poly.pdbx_strand_id
1 'polypeptide(L)'
;MYYLLNIIPSRAAADFKTDDELYQYDIDFYTDMDATGSGWQSWAQEYLEQGTIADRLIENMEPNTEYLVYAYGVDPITIERLTPISKKTLTTLAPQTIDTKFDIQIVSTEGLNIDVLVKANDYDGHFVAKIYGSVDAADTDATVLEKISESWIDNVQIYGWMGYTAEMILSQYTFQQSREIQETLEPNSKYYIYAFAVDDEALRCSDIVFIPITTNDTSIQH
;
A
#
# COMPACT_ATOMS: atom_id res chain seq x y z
N MET A 1 17.20 27.52 12.94
CA MET A 1 15.85 27.79 12.39
C MET A 1 15.13 26.47 12.35
N TYR A 2 13.94 26.40 12.92
CA TYR A 2 13.10 25.19 12.85
C TYR A 2 12.31 25.21 11.56
N TYR A 3 12.07 24.04 10.99
CA TYR A 3 11.29 23.89 9.78
C TYR A 3 10.46 22.62 9.82
N LEU A 4 9.38 22.61 9.04
CA LEU A 4 8.64 21.39 8.72
C LEU A 4 9.12 20.89 7.35
N LEU A 5 9.30 19.59 7.23
CA LEU A 5 9.65 18.88 6.01
C LEU A 5 8.56 17.87 5.71
N ASN A 6 7.84 18.09 4.62
CA ASN A 6 6.71 17.28 4.21
C ASN A 6 6.96 16.66 2.84
N ILE A 7 6.31 15.53 2.60
CA ILE A 7 6.39 14.78 1.35
C ILE A 7 5.02 14.23 0.99
N ILE A 8 4.58 14.48 -0.25
CA ILE A 8 3.28 14.02 -0.76
C ILE A 8 3.42 13.52 -2.20
N PRO A 9 2.59 12.56 -2.65
CA PRO A 9 2.58 12.17 -4.06
C PRO A 9 2.31 13.38 -4.95
N SER A 10 3.07 13.54 -6.04
CA SER A 10 2.91 14.65 -6.99
C SER A 10 1.48 14.75 -7.55
N ARG A 11 0.78 13.61 -7.67
CA ARG A 11 -0.64 13.59 -8.08
C ARG A 11 -1.56 14.32 -7.09
N ALA A 12 -1.32 14.22 -5.79
CA ALA A 12 -2.06 14.96 -4.77
C ALA A 12 -1.61 16.42 -4.75
N ALA A 13 -0.31 16.66 -4.98
CA ALA A 13 0.23 18.01 -5.05
C ALA A 13 -0.33 18.84 -6.23
N ALA A 14 -0.76 18.18 -7.31
CA ALA A 14 -1.22 18.82 -8.54
C ALA A 14 -2.45 19.73 -8.34
N ASP A 15 -3.23 19.48 -7.27
CA ASP A 15 -4.41 20.27 -6.94
C ASP A 15 -4.07 21.60 -6.25
N PHE A 16 -2.84 21.75 -5.73
CA PHE A 16 -2.40 22.97 -5.05
C PHE A 16 -1.66 23.91 -6.00
N LYS A 17 -2.23 25.10 -6.20
CA LYS A 17 -1.71 26.12 -7.11
C LYS A 17 -0.85 27.15 -6.39
N THR A 18 -0.96 27.23 -5.07
CA THR A 18 -0.27 28.22 -4.23
C THR A 18 0.39 27.58 -3.02
N ASP A 19 1.39 28.26 -2.46
CA ASP A 19 2.03 27.82 -1.22
C ASP A 19 1.10 27.90 -0.01
N ASP A 20 0.08 28.76 -0.06
CA ASP A 20 -0.91 28.89 1.02
C ASP A 20 -1.89 27.71 1.03
N GLU A 21 -2.24 27.16 -0.14
CA GLU A 21 -3.04 25.93 -0.24
C GLU A 21 -2.27 24.71 0.29
N LEU A 22 -0.97 24.59 -0.01
CA LEU A 22 -0.13 23.53 0.57
C LEU A 22 0.00 23.68 2.09
N TYR A 23 0.19 24.91 2.57
CA TYR A 23 0.28 25.17 4.01
C TYR A 23 -1.05 24.86 4.73
N GLN A 24 -2.18 25.17 4.11
CA GLN A 24 -3.49 24.81 4.66
C GLN A 24 -3.71 23.29 4.67
N TYR A 25 -3.28 22.59 3.62
CA TYR A 25 -3.32 21.12 3.60
C TYR A 25 -2.53 20.50 4.75
N ASP A 26 -1.35 21.03 5.08
CA ASP A 26 -0.56 20.56 6.23
C ASP A 26 -1.31 20.79 7.56
N ILE A 27 -1.95 21.95 7.73
CA ILE A 27 -2.78 22.25 8.91
C ILE A 27 -3.93 21.25 9.02
N ASP A 28 -4.64 20.99 7.92
CA ASP A 28 -5.78 20.07 7.89
C ASP A 28 -5.32 18.64 8.21
N PHE A 29 -4.19 18.20 7.64
CA PHE A 29 -3.58 16.90 7.91
C PHE A 29 -3.25 16.71 9.41
N TYR A 30 -2.55 17.67 10.02
CA TYR A 30 -2.23 17.59 11.46
C TYR A 30 -3.48 17.73 12.34
N THR A 31 -4.50 18.44 11.86
CA THR A 31 -5.79 18.55 12.57
C THR A 31 -6.53 17.22 12.55
N ASP A 32 -6.54 16.51 11.42
CA ASP A 32 -7.18 15.20 11.29
C ASP A 32 -6.46 14.12 12.14
N MET A 33 -5.14 14.25 12.30
CA MET A 33 -4.36 13.40 13.21
C MET A 33 -4.63 13.69 14.68
N ASP A 34 -5.19 14.86 15.02
CA ASP A 34 -5.45 15.27 16.40
C ASP A 34 -6.70 14.61 17.00
N ALA A 35 -6.61 13.31 17.23
CA ALA A 35 -7.63 12.53 17.92
C ALA A 35 -7.87 12.99 19.37
N THR A 36 -6.94 13.76 19.96
CA THR A 36 -6.99 14.20 21.36
C THR A 36 -7.57 15.61 21.55
N GLY A 37 -7.75 16.38 20.48
CA GLY A 37 -8.21 17.76 20.52
C GLY A 37 -7.19 18.75 21.11
N SER A 38 -5.90 18.39 21.09
CA SER A 38 -4.78 19.19 21.62
C SER A 38 -4.35 20.34 20.70
N GLY A 39 -4.96 20.46 19.52
CA GLY A 39 -4.61 21.40 18.46
C GLY A 39 -3.49 20.86 17.57
N TRP A 40 -3.60 21.13 16.27
CA TRP A 40 -2.65 20.69 15.25
C TRP A 40 -1.21 21.15 15.51
N GLN A 41 -1.01 22.27 16.21
CA GLN A 41 0.31 22.78 16.57
C GLN A 41 1.08 21.80 17.46
N SER A 42 0.39 21.11 18.38
CA SER A 42 1.02 20.13 19.27
C SER A 42 1.60 18.96 18.49
N TRP A 43 0.89 18.51 17.45
CA TRP A 43 1.39 17.48 16.53
C TRP A 43 2.52 17.99 15.66
N ALA A 44 2.37 19.16 15.04
CA ALA A 44 3.41 19.75 14.21
C ALA A 44 4.73 19.97 14.98
N GLN A 45 4.66 20.24 16.29
CA GLN A 45 5.85 20.33 17.16
C GLN A 45 6.67 19.03 17.21
N GLU A 46 6.03 17.86 17.13
CA GLU A 46 6.71 16.56 17.11
C GLU A 46 7.50 16.31 15.82
N TYR A 47 7.12 17.00 14.74
CA TYR A 47 7.76 16.89 13.42
C TYR A 47 8.73 18.03 13.11
N LEU A 48 9.03 18.89 14.09
CA LEU A 48 9.97 19.99 13.89
C LEU A 48 11.39 19.49 13.69
N GLU A 49 11.98 19.93 12.59
CA GLU A 49 13.34 19.61 12.23
C GLU A 49 14.26 20.81 12.44
N GLN A 50 15.54 20.52 12.73
CA GLN A 50 16.57 21.55 12.90
C GLN A 50 17.89 21.13 12.27
N GLY A 51 18.51 22.06 11.54
CA GLY A 51 19.80 21.82 10.91
C GLY A 51 19.71 20.93 9.67
N THR A 52 20.83 20.32 9.29
CA THR A 52 20.91 19.43 8.13
C THR A 52 20.42 18.04 8.52
N ILE A 53 19.36 17.58 7.87
CA ILE A 53 18.98 16.17 7.88
C ILE A 53 19.76 15.49 6.76
N ALA A 54 20.69 14.62 7.13
CA ALA A 54 21.34 13.69 6.22
C ALA A 54 20.83 12.27 6.53
N ASP A 55 20.69 11.45 5.49
CA ASP A 55 20.41 10.01 5.61
C ASP A 55 19.09 9.64 6.30
N ARG A 56 18.08 10.53 6.30
CA ARG A 56 16.73 10.19 6.75
C ARG A 56 16.10 9.22 5.76
N LEU A 57 15.83 8.00 6.23
CA LEU A 57 14.98 7.06 5.54
C LEU A 57 13.54 7.57 5.58
N ILE A 58 12.92 7.66 4.42
CA ILE A 58 11.49 7.94 4.28
C ILE A 58 10.86 6.61 3.85
N GLU A 59 10.14 5.99 4.78
CA GLU A 59 9.49 4.69 4.57
C GLU A 59 8.09 4.87 3.96
N ASN A 60 7.50 3.77 3.48
CA ASN A 60 6.12 3.71 2.96
C ASN A 60 5.85 4.58 1.72
N MET A 61 6.88 4.79 0.89
CA MET A 61 6.71 5.44 -0.41
C MET A 61 6.20 4.46 -1.46
N GLU A 62 5.30 4.90 -2.33
CA GLU A 62 4.82 4.11 -3.44
C GLU A 62 5.92 3.95 -4.49
N PRO A 63 6.07 2.75 -5.08
CA PRO A 63 7.06 2.54 -6.13
C PRO A 63 6.63 3.19 -7.44
N ASN A 64 7.60 3.57 -8.27
CA ASN A 64 7.39 4.26 -9.55
C ASN A 64 6.51 5.51 -9.47
N THR A 65 6.52 6.20 -8.32
CA THR A 65 5.66 7.36 -8.05
C THR A 65 6.53 8.60 -7.89
N GLU A 66 6.10 9.69 -8.54
CA GLU A 66 6.69 11.00 -8.32
C GLU A 66 6.13 11.62 -7.03
N TYR A 67 7.02 12.17 -6.20
CA TYR A 67 6.70 12.84 -4.95
C TYR A 67 7.21 14.28 -4.96
N LEU A 68 6.42 15.18 -4.39
CA LEU A 68 6.81 16.53 -4.04
C LEU A 68 7.33 16.53 -2.60
N VAL A 69 8.63 16.82 -2.44
CA VAL A 69 9.24 17.14 -1.15
C VAL A 69 9.27 18.65 -1.00
N TYR A 70 8.80 19.15 0.13
CA TYR A 70 8.80 20.58 0.39
C TYR A 70 9.06 20.91 1.86
N ALA A 71 9.64 22.09 2.08
CA ALA A 71 9.99 22.55 3.41
C ALA A 71 9.80 24.05 3.57
N TYR A 72 9.46 24.47 4.78
CA TYR A 72 9.35 25.87 5.17
C TYR A 72 9.71 26.07 6.64
N GLY A 73 10.37 27.18 6.93
CA GLY A 73 10.71 27.57 8.29
C GLY A 73 9.45 27.99 9.06
N VAL A 74 9.42 27.65 10.34
CA VAL A 74 8.32 27.96 11.25
C VAL A 74 8.83 28.55 12.56
N ASP A 75 7.97 29.29 13.25
CA ASP A 75 8.20 29.63 14.65
C ASP A 75 8.00 28.37 15.51
N PRO A 76 8.97 27.98 16.36
CA PRO A 76 8.89 26.72 17.10
C PRO A 76 7.81 26.71 18.19
N ILE A 77 7.25 27.87 18.56
CA ILE A 77 6.22 28.00 19.59
C ILE A 77 4.84 28.11 18.93
N THR A 78 4.69 29.02 17.96
CA THR A 78 3.37 29.27 17.33
C THR A 78 3.10 28.40 16.10
N ILE A 79 4.14 27.76 15.54
CA ILE A 79 4.12 27.00 14.28
C ILE A 79 3.75 27.86 13.05
N GLU A 80 3.73 29.19 13.19
CA GLU A 80 3.49 30.09 12.06
C GLU A 80 4.63 30.01 11.04
N ARG A 81 4.27 29.88 9.75
CA ARG A 81 5.23 29.86 8.64
C ARG A 81 5.99 31.19 8.54
N LEU A 82 7.32 31.11 8.59
CA LEU A 82 8.24 32.25 8.54
C LEU A 82 8.94 32.42 7.18
N THR A 83 8.94 31.40 6.32
CA THR A 83 9.61 31.43 5.02
C THR A 83 8.68 30.99 3.88
N PRO A 84 8.98 31.36 2.62
CA PRO A 84 8.38 30.72 1.46
C PRO A 84 8.62 29.19 1.47
N ILE A 85 7.80 28.44 0.74
CA ILE A 85 7.95 26.99 0.63
C ILE A 85 9.00 26.66 -0.44
N SER A 86 10.04 25.95 -0.03
CA SER A 86 11.01 25.37 -0.96
C SER A 86 10.53 24.01 -1.42
N LYS A 87 10.57 23.73 -2.73
CA LYS A 87 10.00 22.53 -3.34
C LYS A 87 11.03 21.77 -4.17
N LYS A 88 10.97 20.45 -4.15
CA LYS A 88 11.76 19.57 -5.01
C LYS A 88 10.98 18.30 -5.31
N THR A 89 11.01 17.85 -6.55
CA THR A 89 10.43 16.55 -6.92
C THR A 89 11.48 15.46 -6.86
N LEU A 90 11.04 14.26 -6.53
CA LEU A 90 11.79 13.02 -6.68
C LEU A 90 10.86 11.93 -7.20
N THR A 91 11.44 10.89 -7.81
CA THR A 91 10.67 9.74 -8.29
C THR A 91 11.24 8.51 -7.62
N THR A 92 10.37 7.72 -6.99
CA THR A 92 10.77 6.41 -6.47
C THR A 92 11.06 5.46 -7.61
N LEU A 93 11.93 4.48 -7.36
CA LEU A 93 12.25 3.50 -8.38
C LEU A 93 11.04 2.61 -8.64
N ALA A 94 10.95 2.11 -9.87
CA ALA A 94 10.01 1.04 -10.16
C ALA A 94 10.36 -0.19 -9.31
N PRO A 95 9.36 -0.97 -8.87
CA PRO A 95 9.64 -2.21 -8.16
C PRO A 95 10.45 -3.10 -9.10
N GLN A 96 11.46 -3.79 -8.57
CA GLN A 96 12.18 -4.77 -9.38
C GLN A 96 11.19 -5.86 -9.79
N THR A 97 11.07 -6.13 -11.09
CA THR A 97 10.22 -7.22 -11.56
C THR A 97 11.06 -8.48 -11.70
N ILE A 98 10.71 -9.51 -10.94
CA ILE A 98 11.25 -10.85 -11.05
C ILE A 98 10.29 -11.74 -11.85
N ASP A 99 10.85 -12.54 -12.76
CA ASP A 99 10.10 -13.60 -13.45
C ASP A 99 10.02 -14.82 -12.52
N THR A 100 8.93 -14.89 -11.75
CA THR A 100 8.63 -16.02 -10.86
C THR A 100 7.28 -16.60 -11.20
N LYS A 101 7.14 -17.92 -11.00
CA LYS A 101 5.94 -18.66 -11.35
C LYS A 101 5.35 -19.37 -10.14
N PHE A 102 4.11 -19.06 -9.84
CA PHE A 102 3.33 -19.75 -8.84
C PHE A 102 2.48 -20.84 -9.50
N ASP A 103 2.42 -22.01 -8.86
CA ASP A 103 1.48 -23.07 -9.23
C ASP A 103 0.29 -23.02 -8.27
N ILE A 104 -0.91 -22.78 -8.80
CA ILE A 104 -2.16 -22.70 -8.05
C ILE A 104 -2.95 -23.97 -8.33
N GLN A 105 -3.17 -24.79 -7.31
CA GLN A 105 -3.87 -26.07 -7.41
C GLN A 105 -5.15 -26.03 -6.57
N ILE A 106 -6.30 -26.28 -7.20
CA ILE A 106 -7.56 -26.52 -6.47
C ILE A 106 -7.53 -27.98 -6.01
N VAL A 107 -7.35 -28.20 -4.71
CA VAL A 107 -7.20 -29.53 -4.11
C VAL A 107 -8.56 -30.21 -3.99
N SER A 108 -9.58 -29.47 -3.56
CA SER A 108 -10.94 -29.97 -3.45
C SER A 108 -11.98 -28.86 -3.52
N THR A 109 -13.18 -29.24 -3.96
CA THR A 109 -14.37 -28.40 -3.89
C THR A 109 -15.50 -29.24 -3.31
N GLU A 110 -15.91 -28.96 -2.08
CA GLU A 110 -17.03 -29.64 -1.41
C GLU A 110 -18.16 -28.65 -1.17
N GLY A 111 -19.14 -28.67 -2.07
CA GLY A 111 -20.19 -27.65 -2.11
C GLY A 111 -19.60 -26.29 -2.44
N LEU A 112 -19.74 -25.34 -1.52
CA LEU A 112 -19.14 -23.99 -1.61
C LEU A 112 -17.81 -23.87 -0.84
N ASN A 113 -17.32 -24.94 -0.23
CA ASN A 113 -16.00 -24.96 0.40
C ASN A 113 -14.93 -25.24 -0.67
N ILE A 114 -13.87 -24.46 -0.66
CA ILE A 114 -12.71 -24.64 -1.51
C ILE A 114 -11.46 -24.88 -0.67
N ASP A 115 -10.63 -25.82 -1.14
CA ASP A 115 -9.26 -25.98 -0.67
C ASP A 115 -8.31 -25.73 -1.83
N VAL A 116 -7.39 -24.79 -1.66
CA VAL A 116 -6.41 -24.36 -2.66
C VAL A 116 -5.01 -24.48 -2.07
N LEU A 117 -4.11 -25.10 -2.83
CA LEU A 117 -2.68 -25.12 -2.55
C LEU A 117 -1.93 -24.26 -3.57
N VAL A 118 -1.24 -23.24 -3.10
CA VAL A 118 -0.35 -22.39 -3.91
C VAL A 118 1.09 -22.74 -3.59
N LYS A 119 1.92 -22.96 -4.61
CA LYS A 119 3.35 -23.24 -4.48
C LYS A 119 4.19 -22.22 -5.24
N ALA A 120 5.24 -21.73 -4.58
CA ALA A 120 6.29 -20.95 -5.20
C ALA A 120 7.28 -21.91 -5.89
N ASN A 121 7.33 -21.94 -7.22
CA ASN A 121 8.28 -22.80 -7.93
C ASN A 121 9.64 -22.11 -7.98
N ASP A 122 10.64 -22.71 -7.34
CA ASP A 122 12.03 -22.23 -7.33
C ASP A 122 12.19 -20.77 -6.84
N TYR A 123 11.25 -20.29 -6.03
CA TYR A 123 11.25 -18.95 -5.44
C TYR A 123 11.22 -19.05 -3.91
N ASP A 124 12.31 -18.62 -3.28
CA ASP A 124 12.50 -18.67 -1.82
C ASP A 124 12.06 -17.37 -1.11
N GLY A 125 11.69 -16.33 -1.88
CA GLY A 125 11.24 -15.06 -1.32
C GLY A 125 9.79 -15.09 -0.84
N HIS A 126 9.33 -13.95 -0.33
CA HIS A 126 7.98 -13.78 0.18
C HIS A 126 6.97 -13.63 -0.96
N PHE A 127 5.80 -14.25 -0.79
CA PHE A 127 4.68 -14.11 -1.71
C PHE A 127 3.34 -13.94 -0.98
N VAL A 128 2.40 -13.29 -1.65
CA VAL A 128 1.02 -13.17 -1.22
C VAL A 128 0.18 -14.15 -2.01
N ALA A 129 -0.70 -14.89 -1.35
CA ALA A 129 -1.72 -15.72 -2.00
C ALA A 129 -3.05 -15.65 -1.23
N LYS A 130 -4.11 -15.26 -1.93
CA LYS A 130 -5.46 -15.06 -1.36
C LYS A 130 -6.54 -15.36 -2.41
N ILE A 131 -7.79 -15.38 -1.97
CA ILE A 131 -8.97 -15.40 -2.83
C ILE A 131 -9.58 -13.99 -2.80
N TYR A 132 -9.77 -13.40 -3.97
CA TYR A 132 -10.47 -12.12 -4.14
C TYR A 132 -11.91 -12.38 -4.56
N GLY A 133 -12.88 -11.92 -3.76
CA GLY A 133 -14.31 -12.00 -4.04
C GLY A 133 -14.96 -10.65 -4.34
N SER A 134 -16.27 -10.66 -4.61
CA SER A 134 -17.08 -9.46 -4.91
C SER A 134 -16.70 -8.77 -6.23
N VAL A 135 -16.42 -9.54 -7.27
CA VAL A 135 -16.14 -8.99 -8.61
C VAL A 135 -17.44 -8.52 -9.25
N ASP A 136 -17.48 -7.25 -9.67
CA ASP A 136 -18.62 -6.72 -10.41
C ASP A 136 -18.76 -7.47 -11.73
N ALA A 137 -19.99 -7.75 -12.16
CA ALA A 137 -20.24 -8.41 -13.44
C ALA A 137 -19.66 -7.62 -14.64
N ALA A 138 -19.45 -6.31 -14.48
CA ALA A 138 -18.81 -5.45 -15.48
C ALA A 138 -17.26 -5.50 -15.46
N ASP A 139 -16.64 -5.99 -14.38
CA ASP A 139 -15.19 -6.02 -14.24
C ASP A 139 -14.57 -7.09 -15.16
N THR A 140 -13.60 -6.67 -15.97
CA THR A 140 -12.71 -7.56 -16.71
C THR A 140 -11.61 -8.13 -15.82
N ASP A 141 -10.96 -9.21 -16.25
CA ASP A 141 -9.81 -9.77 -15.54
C ASP A 141 -8.73 -8.69 -15.30
N ALA A 142 -8.42 -7.86 -16.30
CA ALA A 142 -7.44 -6.77 -16.18
C ALA A 142 -7.79 -5.77 -15.07
N THR A 143 -9.05 -5.34 -14.99
CA THR A 143 -9.51 -4.40 -13.95
C THR A 143 -9.50 -5.03 -12.56
N VAL A 144 -9.73 -6.35 -12.43
CA VAL A 144 -9.62 -7.04 -11.15
C VAL A 144 -8.17 -7.13 -10.69
N LEU A 145 -7.24 -7.42 -11.61
CA LEU A 145 -5.81 -7.47 -11.28
C LEU A 145 -5.27 -6.11 -10.83
N GLU A 146 -5.74 -5.02 -11.44
CA GLU A 146 -5.44 -3.65 -10.99
C GLU A 146 -5.93 -3.43 -9.56
N LYS A 147 -7.20 -3.74 -9.27
CA LYS A 147 -7.76 -3.65 -7.90
C LYS A 147 -7.01 -4.51 -6.87
N ILE A 148 -6.59 -5.72 -7.24
CA ILE A 148 -5.77 -6.58 -6.36
C ILE A 148 -4.42 -5.91 -6.07
N SER A 149 -3.82 -5.28 -7.08
CA SER A 149 -2.54 -4.57 -6.95
C SER A 149 -2.66 -3.37 -6.03
N GLU A 150 -3.66 -2.52 -6.27
CA GLU A 150 -3.96 -1.33 -5.46
C GLU A 150 -4.29 -1.71 -4.02
N SER A 151 -5.14 -2.72 -3.82
CA SER A 151 -5.51 -3.19 -2.49
C SER A 151 -4.30 -3.68 -1.67
N TRP A 152 -3.30 -4.30 -2.31
CA TRP A 152 -2.08 -4.67 -1.61
C TRP A 152 -1.27 -3.45 -1.18
N ILE A 153 -1.09 -2.48 -2.08
CA ILE A 153 -0.37 -1.22 -1.80
C ILE A 153 -1.05 -0.47 -0.65
N ASP A 154 -2.37 -0.31 -0.70
CA ASP A 154 -3.15 0.35 0.34
C ASP A 154 -2.99 -0.35 1.69
N ASN A 155 -3.01 -1.69 1.72
CA ASN A 155 -2.80 -2.44 2.95
C ASN A 155 -1.40 -2.21 3.53
N VAL A 156 -0.35 -2.24 2.69
CA VAL A 156 1.03 -1.97 3.13
C VAL A 156 1.13 -0.56 3.72
N GLN A 157 0.51 0.44 3.09
CA GLN A 157 0.48 1.82 3.60
C GLN A 157 -0.27 1.94 4.92
N ILE A 158 -1.46 1.34 5.02
CA ILE A 158 -2.27 1.35 6.24
C ILE A 158 -1.49 0.73 7.40
N TYR A 159 -0.81 -0.40 7.17
CA TYR A 159 0.03 -1.02 8.19
C TYR A 159 1.22 -0.15 8.57
N GLY A 160 1.85 0.51 7.59
CA GLY A 160 2.89 1.50 7.83
C GLY A 160 2.41 2.65 8.73
N TRP A 161 1.21 3.19 8.49
CA TRP A 161 0.59 4.21 9.34
C TRP A 161 0.25 3.71 10.75
N MET A 162 -0.02 2.41 10.89
CA MET A 162 -0.19 1.76 12.20
C MET A 162 1.14 1.44 12.91
N GLY A 163 2.28 1.80 12.31
CA GLY A 163 3.62 1.62 12.87
C GLY A 163 4.25 0.25 12.61
N TYR A 164 3.75 -0.51 11.64
CA TYR A 164 4.34 -1.80 11.25
C TYR A 164 5.53 -1.56 10.33
N THR A 165 6.63 -2.28 10.59
CA THR A 165 7.76 -2.33 9.66
C THR A 165 7.47 -3.28 8.49
N ALA A 166 8.20 -3.14 7.37
CA ALA A 166 8.09 -4.08 6.25
C ALA A 166 8.32 -5.53 6.70
N GLU A 167 9.30 -5.79 7.57
CA GLU A 167 9.55 -7.11 8.15
C GLU A 167 8.33 -7.67 8.91
N MET A 168 7.62 -6.83 9.67
CA MET A 168 6.40 -7.23 10.36
C MET A 168 5.27 -7.57 9.38
N ILE A 169 5.13 -6.80 8.30
CA ILE A 169 4.14 -7.05 7.25
C ILE A 169 4.44 -8.38 6.56
N LEU A 170 5.69 -8.58 6.15
CA LEU A 170 6.16 -9.82 5.51
C LEU A 170 5.89 -11.02 6.41
N SER A 171 6.27 -10.95 7.68
CA SER A 171 6.08 -12.06 8.63
C SER A 171 4.62 -12.41 8.89
N GLN A 172 3.69 -11.46 8.81
CA GLN A 172 2.29 -11.68 9.18
C GLN A 172 1.36 -11.97 7.99
N TYR A 173 1.65 -11.37 6.84
CA TYR A 173 0.70 -11.32 5.72
C TYR A 173 1.21 -12.00 4.45
N THR A 174 2.41 -12.58 4.48
CA THR A 174 3.01 -13.28 3.34
C THR A 174 3.43 -14.69 3.71
N PHE A 175 3.76 -15.48 2.69
CA PHE A 175 4.15 -16.87 2.82
C PHE A 175 5.46 -17.14 2.09
N GLN A 176 6.11 -18.24 2.46
CA GLN A 176 7.31 -18.76 1.78
C GLN A 176 7.03 -20.21 1.37
N GLN A 177 7.58 -20.63 0.22
CA GLN A 177 7.43 -21.97 -0.37
C GLN A 177 6.00 -22.37 -0.79
N SER A 178 5.04 -22.39 0.13
CA SER A 178 3.66 -22.80 -0.16
C SER A 178 2.63 -22.22 0.79
N ARG A 179 1.38 -22.15 0.33
CA ARG A 179 0.22 -21.69 1.10
C ARG A 179 -1.00 -22.54 0.79
N GLU A 180 -1.62 -23.10 1.84
CA GLU A 180 -2.95 -23.70 1.79
C GLU A 180 -4.01 -22.66 2.16
N ILE A 181 -5.07 -22.54 1.36
CA ILE A 181 -6.19 -21.62 1.57
C ILE A 181 -7.46 -22.46 1.63
N GLN A 182 -8.19 -22.33 2.73
CA GLN A 182 -9.48 -22.96 2.93
C GLN A 182 -10.52 -21.88 3.21
N GLU A 183 -11.55 -21.83 2.38
CA GLU A 183 -12.58 -20.79 2.46
C GLU A 183 -13.95 -21.33 2.03
N THR A 184 -15.01 -20.78 2.62
CA THR A 184 -16.39 -21.02 2.18
C THR A 184 -16.83 -19.83 1.34
N LEU A 185 -17.12 -20.07 0.07
CA LEU A 185 -17.50 -19.03 -0.88
C LEU A 185 -19.00 -18.77 -0.83
N GLU A 186 -19.40 -17.56 -1.18
CA GLU A 186 -20.80 -17.21 -1.39
C GLU A 186 -21.29 -17.78 -2.72
N PRO A 187 -22.57 -18.18 -2.83
CA PRO A 187 -23.14 -18.68 -4.07
C PRO A 187 -23.25 -17.57 -5.13
N ASN A 188 -23.35 -17.99 -6.40
CA ASN A 188 -23.62 -17.11 -7.55
C ASN A 188 -22.64 -15.92 -7.67
N SER A 189 -21.37 -16.15 -7.34
CA SER A 189 -20.35 -15.11 -7.22
C SER A 189 -19.08 -15.48 -7.99
N LYS A 190 -18.40 -14.49 -8.56
CA LYS A 190 -17.10 -14.66 -9.23
C LYS A 190 -15.97 -14.32 -8.26
N TYR A 191 -14.95 -15.17 -8.25
CA TYR A 191 -13.76 -15.05 -7.43
C TYR A 191 -12.49 -15.21 -8.27
N TYR A 192 -11.38 -14.73 -7.74
CA TYR A 192 -10.04 -14.94 -8.30
C TYR A 192 -9.15 -15.48 -7.21
N ILE A 193 -8.65 -16.69 -7.41
CA ILE A 193 -7.53 -17.20 -6.62
C ILE A 193 -6.28 -16.59 -7.24
N TYR A 194 -5.45 -15.89 -6.47
CA TYR A 194 -4.29 -15.20 -7.01
C TYR A 194 -3.04 -15.38 -6.15
N ALA A 195 -1.88 -15.21 -6.78
CA ALA A 195 -0.58 -15.14 -6.11
C ALA A 195 0.40 -14.21 -6.83
N PHE A 196 1.25 -13.52 -6.06
CA PHE A 196 2.36 -12.71 -6.56
C PHE A 196 3.49 -12.61 -5.53
N ALA A 197 4.71 -12.36 -6.00
CA ALA A 197 5.87 -12.14 -5.13
C ALA A 197 5.94 -10.70 -4.63
N VAL A 198 6.54 -10.55 -3.44
CA VAL A 198 6.88 -9.27 -2.84
C VAL A 198 8.35 -9.22 -2.47
N ASP A 199 8.94 -8.03 -2.48
CA ASP A 199 10.31 -7.77 -2.06
C ASP A 199 10.43 -7.52 -0.54
N ASP A 200 11.63 -7.19 -0.08
CA ASP A 200 11.94 -6.94 1.33
C ASP A 200 11.24 -5.69 1.89
N GLU A 201 10.69 -4.82 1.03
CA GLU A 201 9.88 -3.66 1.40
C GLU A 201 8.36 -3.98 1.38
N ALA A 202 8.01 -5.26 1.22
CA ALA A 202 6.64 -5.74 1.03
C ALA A 202 5.96 -5.19 -0.24
N LEU A 203 6.72 -4.69 -1.21
CA LEU A 203 6.19 -4.20 -2.49
C LEU A 203 6.12 -5.35 -3.50
N ARG A 204 5.06 -5.37 -4.32
CA ARG A 204 4.91 -6.41 -5.34
C ARG A 204 6.04 -6.33 -6.36
N CYS A 205 6.73 -7.45 -6.55
CA CYS A 205 7.88 -7.59 -7.44
C CYS A 205 7.66 -8.61 -8.58
N SER A 206 6.44 -9.13 -8.80
CA SER A 206 6.14 -10.01 -9.95
C SER A 206 4.79 -9.71 -10.59
N ASP A 207 4.54 -10.33 -11.74
CA ASP A 207 3.19 -10.45 -12.29
C ASP A 207 2.28 -11.24 -11.33
N ILE A 208 0.97 -10.97 -11.42
CA ILE A 208 -0.05 -11.73 -10.68
C ILE A 208 -0.41 -12.98 -11.49
N VAL A 209 -0.20 -14.15 -10.88
CA VAL A 209 -0.76 -15.41 -11.38
C VAL A 209 -2.14 -15.58 -10.76
N PHE A 210 -3.14 -15.98 -11.55
CA PHE A 210 -4.50 -16.14 -11.04
C PHE A 210 -5.29 -17.26 -11.75
N ILE A 211 -6.31 -17.76 -11.06
CA ILE A 211 -7.35 -18.65 -11.60
C ILE A 211 -8.71 -18.03 -11.26
N PRO A 212 -9.52 -17.64 -12.25
CA PRO A 212 -10.89 -17.21 -12.01
C PRO A 212 -11.76 -18.43 -11.70
N ILE A 213 -12.63 -18.30 -10.72
CA ILE A 213 -13.64 -19.31 -10.38
C ILE A 213 -15.00 -18.65 -10.24
N THR A 214 -16.07 -19.39 -10.47
CA THR A 214 -17.45 -18.93 -10.32
C THR A 214 -18.24 -19.93 -9.51
N THR A 215 -18.97 -19.47 -8.51
CA THR A 215 -19.89 -20.31 -7.73
C THR A 215 -21.29 -20.25 -8.31
N ASN A 216 -22.01 -21.36 -8.23
CA ASN A 216 -23.46 -21.43 -8.41
C ASN A 216 -24.13 -21.61 -7.03
N ASP A 217 -25.42 -21.93 -7.00
CA ASP A 217 -26.19 -22.13 -5.75
C ASP A 217 -25.55 -23.15 -4.77
N THR A 218 -24.85 -24.17 -5.27
CA THR A 218 -24.37 -25.28 -4.45
C THR A 218 -22.97 -25.79 -4.79
N SER A 219 -22.28 -25.21 -5.77
CA SER A 219 -21.01 -25.73 -6.27
C SER A 219 -20.11 -24.66 -6.88
N ILE A 220 -18.82 -24.96 -6.96
CA ILE A 220 -17.78 -24.13 -7.56
C ILE A 220 -17.45 -24.64 -8.97
N GLN A 221 -17.39 -23.72 -9.94
CA GLN A 221 -16.94 -23.95 -11.31
C GLN A 221 -15.59 -23.25 -11.52
N HIS A 222 -14.65 -23.93 -12.16
CA HIS A 222 -13.29 -23.45 -12.45
C HIS A 222 -12.84 -23.96 -13.82
#